data_AF-A0A2D7ZEU9-F1
#
_entry.id   AF-A0A2D7ZEU9-F1
#
_cell.length_a   1.000
_cell.length_b   1.000
_cell.length_c   1.000
_cell.angle_alpha   90.00
_cell.angle_beta   90.00
_cell.angle_gamma   90.00
#
_symmetry.space_group_name_H-M   'P 1'
#
loop_
_entity.id
_entity.type
_entity.pdbx_description
1 polymer ?
#
loop_
_entity_poly.entity_id
_entity_poly.type
_entity_poly.pdbx_seq_one_letter_code
_entity_poly.pdbx_strand_id
1 'polypeptide(L)'
;KKEAEDLLYDSLRSGLDRIGTNKQVILKLSLPDQDNLYEPLTKHPNILRIVALSGGFKKNEAVDRLIRNKKIIASFSRALAEGLKRNDPKEEFEKQLEQTVQSIYEASLT
;
A
#
# COMPACT_ATOMS: atom_id res chain seq x y z
N LYS A 1 15.88 3.29 -9.23
CA LYS A 1 14.43 3.06 -8.95
C LYS A 1 13.78 4.38 -8.58
N LYS A 2 14.35 5.12 -7.63
CA LYS A 2 13.96 6.50 -7.30
C LYS A 2 13.61 7.39 -8.50
N GLU A 3 14.47 7.47 -9.52
CA GLU A 3 14.23 8.34 -10.69
C GLU A 3 12.95 7.97 -11.45
N ALA A 4 12.65 6.67 -11.53
CA ALA A 4 11.41 6.19 -12.14
C ALA A 4 10.18 6.53 -11.28
N GLU A 5 10.33 6.53 -9.94
CA GLU A 5 9.25 6.91 -9.02
C GLU A 5 9.00 8.43 -9.05
N ASP A 6 10.05 9.24 -9.19
CA ASP A 6 9.95 10.69 -9.38
C ASP A 6 9.19 11.02 -10.68
N LEU A 7 9.58 10.37 -11.80
CA LEU A 7 8.88 10.51 -13.08
C LEU A 7 7.41 10.06 -13.01
N LEU A 8 7.15 8.96 -12.29
CA LEU A 8 5.79 8.46 -12.07
C LEU A 8 4.97 9.45 -11.26
N TYR A 9 5.53 10.01 -10.18
CA TYR A 9 4.86 11.01 -9.36
C TYR A 9 4.41 12.23 -10.20
N ASP A 10 5.31 12.80 -10.98
CA ASP A 10 5.02 13.98 -11.81
C ASP A 10 3.95 13.68 -12.87
N SER A 11 4.02 12.48 -13.45
CA SER A 11 3.05 12.01 -14.45
C SER A 11 1.67 11.77 -13.83
N LEU A 12 1.61 11.17 -12.64
CA LEU A 12 0.37 10.94 -11.90
C LEU A 12 -0.28 12.27 -11.52
N ARG A 13 0.50 13.22 -10.97
CA ARG A 13 0.00 14.55 -10.62
C ARG A 13 -0.62 15.24 -11.84
N SER A 14 0.11 15.28 -12.95
CA SER A 14 -0.37 15.88 -14.21
C SER A 14 -1.60 15.16 -14.78
N GLY A 15 -1.69 13.84 -14.60
CA GLY A 15 -2.85 13.04 -15.00
C GLY A 15 -4.08 13.33 -14.15
N LEU A 16 -3.91 13.50 -12.85
CA LEU A 16 -4.99 13.79 -11.90
C LEU A 16 -5.64 15.16 -12.17
N ASP A 17 -4.85 16.16 -12.59
CA ASP A 17 -5.37 17.47 -13.00
C ASP A 17 -6.32 17.39 -14.21
N ARG A 18 -6.27 16.30 -14.99
CA ARG A 18 -7.00 16.15 -16.26
C ARG A 18 -8.29 15.33 -16.16
N ILE A 19 -8.51 14.60 -15.07
CA ILE A 19 -9.66 13.66 -14.98
C ILE A 19 -11.00 14.33 -14.60
N GLY A 20 -11.01 15.65 -14.42
CA GLY A 20 -12.20 16.46 -14.16
C GLY A 20 -12.65 16.40 -12.70
N THR A 21 -13.24 17.49 -12.19
CA THR A 21 -13.46 17.71 -10.74
C THR A 21 -14.47 16.77 -10.07
N ASN A 22 -15.29 16.06 -10.86
CA ASN A 22 -16.34 15.17 -10.33
C ASN A 22 -15.97 13.67 -10.40
N LYS A 23 -14.68 13.36 -10.61
CA LYS A 23 -14.18 11.98 -10.63
C LYS A 23 -13.13 11.79 -9.56
N GLN A 24 -13.17 10.65 -8.88
CA GLN A 24 -12.09 10.26 -7.98
C GLN A 24 -11.53 8.91 -8.39
N VAL A 25 -10.23 8.71 -8.17
CA VAL A 25 -9.55 7.46 -8.47
C VAL A 25 -8.88 6.91 -7.21
N ILE A 26 -8.69 5.59 -7.22
CA ILE A 26 -7.81 4.90 -6.29
C ILE A 26 -6.53 4.57 -7.04
N LEU A 27 -5.37 4.96 -6.49
CA LEU A 27 -4.08 4.58 -7.04
C LEU A 27 -3.53 3.39 -6.25
N LYS A 28 -3.23 2.30 -6.96
CA LYS A 28 -2.50 1.15 -6.41
C LYS A 28 -1.05 1.22 -6.86
N LEU A 29 -0.15 1.54 -5.94
CA LEU A 29 1.27 1.82 -6.22
C LEU A 29 2.19 0.90 -5.44
N SER A 30 3.43 0.73 -5.93
CA SER A 30 4.49 0.10 -5.15
C SER A 30 4.85 0.96 -3.93
N LEU A 31 5.31 0.33 -2.86
CA LEU A 31 5.93 1.05 -1.73
C LEU A 31 7.20 1.77 -2.24
N PRO A 32 7.29 3.10 -2.06
CA PRO A 32 8.37 3.89 -2.63
C PRO A 32 9.71 3.61 -1.92
N ASP A 33 10.83 3.93 -2.59
CA ASP A 33 12.15 3.90 -1.94
C ASP A 33 12.33 5.10 -1.01
N GLN A 34 11.77 6.25 -1.37
CA GLN A 34 11.72 7.44 -0.53
C GLN A 34 10.43 7.46 0.30
N ASP A 35 10.56 7.45 1.62
CA ASP A 35 9.43 7.56 2.54
C ASP A 35 8.56 8.79 2.23
N ASN A 36 7.24 8.59 2.24
CA ASN A 36 6.23 9.61 1.98
C ASN A 36 6.26 10.25 0.58
N LEU A 37 6.95 9.67 -0.41
CA LEU A 37 6.97 10.18 -1.78
C LEU A 37 5.56 10.47 -2.33
N TYR A 38 4.61 9.58 -2.07
CA TYR A 38 3.22 9.73 -2.56
C TYR A 38 2.27 10.41 -1.55
N GLU A 39 2.71 10.76 -0.33
CA GLU A 39 1.86 11.44 0.66
C GLU A 39 1.24 12.74 0.10
N PRO A 40 1.98 13.60 -0.64
CA PRO A 40 1.38 14.82 -1.17
C PRO A 40 0.21 14.57 -2.14
N LEU A 41 0.21 13.44 -2.86
CA LEU A 41 -0.87 13.09 -3.80
C LEU A 41 -2.19 12.82 -3.07
N THR A 42 -2.16 12.39 -1.80
CA THR A 42 -3.39 12.11 -1.03
C THR A 42 -4.21 13.37 -0.76
N LYS A 43 -3.65 14.56 -0.99
CA LYS A 43 -4.33 15.86 -0.84
C LYS A 43 -5.02 16.30 -2.13
N HIS A 44 -4.79 15.62 -3.25
CA HIS A 44 -5.39 15.97 -4.52
C HIS A 44 -6.90 15.66 -4.50
N PRO A 45 -7.79 16.58 -4.95
CA PRO A 45 -9.24 16.40 -4.86
C PRO A 45 -9.75 15.14 -5.60
N ASN A 46 -9.06 14.77 -6.68
CA ASN A 46 -9.38 13.59 -7.46
C ASN A 46 -8.80 12.26 -6.93
N ILE A 47 -8.14 12.25 -5.76
CA ILE A 47 -7.70 11.03 -5.09
C ILE A 47 -8.70 10.64 -4.02
N LEU A 48 -9.31 9.45 -4.18
CA LEU A 48 -10.13 8.85 -3.13
C LEU A 48 -9.25 8.17 -2.07
N ARG A 49 -8.30 7.35 -2.54
CA ARG A 49 -7.32 6.68 -1.67
C ARG A 49 -6.09 6.24 -2.45
N ILE A 50 -4.96 6.12 -1.75
CA ILE A 50 -3.78 5.43 -2.26
C ILE A 50 -3.64 4.12 -1.49
N VAL A 51 -3.47 3.03 -2.22
CA VAL A 51 -3.23 1.70 -1.67
C VAL A 51 -1.89 1.14 -2.14
N ALA A 52 -1.16 0.46 -1.28
CA ALA A 52 0.15 -0.09 -1.58
C ALA A 52 0.10 -1.58 -1.92
N LEU A 53 0.77 -1.99 -2.99
CA LEU A 53 1.06 -3.41 -3.24
C LEU A 53 2.36 -3.81 -2.53
N SER A 54 2.45 -5.08 -2.09
CA SER A 54 3.66 -5.57 -1.40
C SER A 54 4.85 -5.77 -2.35
N GLY A 55 4.64 -5.84 -3.66
CA GLY A 55 5.72 -5.71 -4.65
C GLY A 55 6.75 -6.83 -4.68
N GLY A 56 6.50 -7.95 -3.98
CA GLY A 56 7.47 -9.03 -3.82
C GLY A 56 8.28 -8.96 -2.52
N PHE A 57 8.11 -7.90 -1.71
CA PHE A 57 8.63 -7.88 -0.35
C PHE A 57 7.96 -8.96 0.50
N LYS A 58 8.73 -9.51 1.45
CA LYS A 58 8.19 -10.34 2.53
C LYS A 58 7.23 -9.50 3.37
N LYS A 59 6.27 -10.16 4.03
CA LYS A 59 5.26 -9.51 4.89
C LYS A 59 5.86 -8.44 5.81
N ASN A 60 6.86 -8.81 6.61
CA ASN A 60 7.43 -7.89 7.60
C ASN A 60 8.06 -6.66 6.95
N GLU A 61 8.84 -6.84 5.87
CA GLU A 61 9.43 -5.71 5.15
C GLU A 61 8.36 -4.82 4.50
N ALA A 62 7.29 -5.40 3.96
CA ALA A 62 6.20 -4.64 3.37
C ALA A 62 5.45 -3.81 4.43
N VAL A 63 5.24 -4.37 5.63
CA VAL A 63 4.65 -3.69 6.79
C VAL A 63 5.56 -2.55 7.27
N ASP A 64 6.85 -2.80 7.46
CA ASP A 64 7.82 -1.78 7.90
C ASP A 64 7.90 -0.61 6.91
N ARG A 65 7.89 -0.92 5.61
CA ARG A 65 7.84 0.09 4.56
C ARG A 65 6.52 0.86 4.56
N LEU A 66 5.39 0.20 4.79
CA LEU A 66 4.08 0.84 4.81
C LEU A 66 3.97 1.85 5.96
N ILE A 67 4.44 1.51 7.17
CA ILE A 67 4.45 2.37 8.37
C ILE A 67 5.11 3.75 8.09
N ARG A 68 6.11 3.78 7.20
CA ARG A 68 6.84 5.01 6.86
C ARG A 68 6.12 5.89 5.84
N ASN A 69 4.99 5.45 5.32
CA ASN A 69 4.23 6.10 4.25
C ASN A 69 2.83 6.49 4.72
N LYS A 70 2.72 7.72 5.21
CA LYS A 70 1.51 8.28 5.82
C LYS A 70 0.34 8.32 4.85
N LYS A 71 -0.85 8.03 5.36
CA LYS A 71 -2.14 8.06 4.63
C LYS A 71 -2.25 7.07 3.48
N ILE A 72 -1.31 6.11 3.38
CA ILE A 72 -1.35 5.01 2.43
C ILE A 72 -1.76 3.75 3.18
N ILE A 73 -2.68 2.97 2.60
CA ILE A 73 -3.16 1.72 3.20
C ILE A 73 -2.68 0.51 2.40
N ALA A 74 -2.61 -0.67 3.00
CA ALA A 74 -2.23 -1.87 2.28
C ALA A 74 -3.31 -2.33 1.27
N SER A 75 -2.86 -2.90 0.15
CA SER A 75 -3.61 -3.76 -0.75
C SER A 75 -2.75 -4.97 -1.11
N PHE A 76 -2.40 -5.72 -0.07
CA PHE A 76 -1.53 -6.89 -0.14
C PHE A 76 -2.30 -8.15 -0.54
N SER A 77 -1.67 -9.01 -1.33
CA SER A 77 -2.18 -10.33 -1.71
C SER A 77 -1.27 -11.41 -1.12
N ARG A 78 -0.16 -11.75 -1.78
CA ARG A 78 0.79 -12.76 -1.29
C ARG A 78 1.29 -12.49 0.13
N ALA A 79 1.57 -11.23 0.47
CA ALA A 79 2.02 -10.86 1.81
C ALA A 79 0.93 -11.02 2.90
N LEU A 80 -0.36 -10.98 2.55
CA LEU A 80 -1.47 -11.27 3.47
C LEU A 80 -1.56 -12.76 3.81
N ALA A 81 -1.24 -13.63 2.84
CA ALA A 81 -1.31 -15.09 2.99
C ALA A 81 0.05 -15.74 3.26
N GLU A 82 1.10 -14.95 3.52
CA GLU A 82 2.45 -15.46 3.73
C GLU A 82 2.52 -16.32 4.99
N GLY A 83 2.98 -17.57 4.83
CA GLY A 83 3.12 -18.54 5.92
C GLY A 83 1.92 -19.47 6.10
N LEU A 84 0.72 -19.07 5.64
CA LEU A 84 -0.49 -19.89 5.74
C LEU A 84 -0.40 -21.12 4.84
N LYS A 85 -0.72 -22.30 5.38
CA LYS A 85 -0.75 -23.55 4.61
C LYS A 85 -2.11 -24.22 4.73
N ARG A 86 -2.46 -24.95 3.68
CA ARG A 86 -3.72 -25.70 3.59
C ARG A 86 -3.91 -26.71 4.73
N ASN A 87 -2.82 -27.27 5.25
CA ASN A 87 -2.86 -28.37 6.21
C ASN A 87 -2.56 -27.92 7.66
N ASP A 88 -2.47 -26.61 7.90
CA ASP A 88 -2.30 -26.11 9.26
C ASP A 88 -3.57 -26.41 10.09
N PRO A 89 -3.46 -26.72 11.39
CA PRO A 89 -4.60 -26.77 12.28
C PRO A 89 -5.40 -25.46 12.21
N LYS A 90 -6.74 -25.55 12.24
CA LYS A 90 -7.63 -24.38 12.10
C LYS A 90 -7.22 -23.22 13.01
N GLU A 91 -6.98 -23.50 14.29
CA GLU A 91 -6.63 -22.50 15.29
C GLU A 91 -5.29 -21.80 14.97
N GLU A 92 -4.31 -22.55 14.44
CA GLU A 92 -3.02 -21.98 14.05
C GLU A 92 -3.16 -21.11 12.80
N PHE A 93 -3.92 -21.57 11.80
CA PHE A 93 -4.23 -20.81 10.59
C PHE A 93 -4.92 -19.48 10.93
N GLU A 94 -5.97 -19.54 11.75
CA GLU A 94 -6.75 -18.37 12.15
C GLU A 94 -5.90 -17.37 12.94
N LYS A 95 -5.10 -17.86 13.89
CA LYS A 95 -4.18 -17.03 14.67
C LYS A 95 -3.13 -16.34 13.80
N GLN A 96 -2.55 -17.04 12.83
CA GLN A 96 -1.56 -16.45 11.91
C GLN A 96 -2.19 -15.41 10.98
N LEU A 97 -3.40 -15.66 10.48
CA LEU A 97 -4.13 -14.72 9.65
C LEU A 97 -4.50 -13.46 10.46
N GLU A 98 -5.01 -13.63 11.68
CA GLU A 98 -5.33 -12.52 12.60
C GLU A 98 -4.10 -11.64 12.87
N GLN A 99 -2.96 -12.25 13.24
CA GLN A 99 -1.71 -11.52 13.45
C GLN A 99 -1.27 -10.75 12.19
N THR A 100 -1.42 -11.36 11.02
CA THR A 100 -1.05 -10.72 9.76
C THR A 100 -1.98 -9.55 9.44
N VAL A 101 -3.30 -9.73 9.57
CA VAL A 101 -4.30 -8.67 9.38
C VAL A 101 -4.05 -7.52 10.36
N GLN A 102 -3.81 -7.80 11.63
CA GLN A 102 -3.56 -6.79 12.65
C GLN A 102 -2.32 -5.95 12.32
N SER A 103 -1.20 -6.60 11.96
CA SER A 103 0.03 -5.87 11.60
C SER A 103 -0.15 -4.97 10.36
N ILE A 104 -0.89 -5.45 9.35
CA ILE A 104 -1.20 -4.69 8.14
C ILE A 104 -2.16 -3.53 8.45
N TYR A 105 -3.14 -3.75 9.32
CA TYR A 105 -4.09 -2.75 9.76
C TYR A 105 -3.39 -1.61 10.49
N GLU A 106 -2.58 -1.93 11.51
CA GLU A 106 -1.82 -0.93 12.28
C GLU A 106 -0.89 -0.11 11.38
N ALA A 107 -0.18 -0.77 10.45
CA ALA A 107 0.65 -0.09 9.47
C ALA A 107 -0.16 0.80 8.50
N SER A 108 -1.42 0.45 8.21
CA SER A 108 -2.30 1.24 7.34
C SER A 108 -2.94 2.45 8.05
N LEU A 109 -2.81 2.57 9.37
CA LEU A 109 -3.36 3.69 10.14
C LEU A 109 -2.43 4.90 10.24
N THR A 110 -1.15 4.74 9.88
CA THR A 110 -0.13 5.81 9.91
C THR A 110 -0.38 6.88 8.84
#